data_AF-A0A2A6JUC5-F1
#
_entry.id   AF-A0A2A6JUC5-F1
#
_cell.length_a   1.000
_cell.length_b   1.000
_cell.length_c   1.000
_cell.angle_alpha   90.00
_cell.angle_beta   90.00
_cell.angle_gamma   90.00
#
_symmetry.space_group_name_H-M   'P 1'
#
loop_
_entity.id
_entity.type
_entity.pdbx_description
1 polymer ?
#
loop_
_entity_poly.entity_id
_entity_poly.type
_entity_poly.pdbx_seq_one_letter_code
_entity_poly.pdbx_strand_id
1 'polypeptide(L)'
;MGLDITAYRKISKMTGVRYEDGEVLDEETGEYADCDLMAFVNSDFPGRNDNVEDGQAYRAEERFGFRAGAYSSYNRWRDELARISGWPLGSYHQCGKDWESYAASAWKATSGPFWEMINFSDCEGVIGPETSKKLADDFAAFDAAAKTVPEPRFYEVYSEFRKAFEMASDDGAVRFH
;
A
#
# COMPACT_ATOMS: atom_id res chain seq x y z
N MET A 1 16.41 0.05 7.30
CA MET A 1 15.13 -0.65 7.10
C MET A 1 14.54 -0.19 5.78
N GLY A 2 13.78 -1.07 5.11
CA GLY A 2 13.11 -0.75 3.85
C GLY A 2 11.67 -1.23 3.90
N LEU A 3 10.92 -0.87 2.88
CA LEU A 3 9.51 -1.22 2.73
C LEU A 3 9.37 -2.36 1.72
N ASP A 4 8.76 -3.44 2.17
CA ASP A 4 8.37 -4.57 1.35
C ASP A 4 6.84 -4.49 1.14
N ILE A 5 6.41 -4.80 -0.08
CA ILE A 5 5.01 -4.75 -0.49
C ILE A 5 4.59 -6.15 -0.89
N THR A 6 3.38 -6.55 -0.53
CA THR A 6 2.79 -7.80 -1.01
C THR A 6 1.35 -7.57 -1.43
N ALA A 7 1.04 -7.86 -2.69
CA ALA A 7 -0.30 -7.90 -3.22
C ALA A 7 -0.84 -9.34 -3.19
N TYR A 8 -2.12 -9.45 -2.91
CA TYR A 8 -2.89 -10.67 -2.86
C TYR A 8 -4.09 -10.53 -3.78
N ARG A 9 -4.50 -11.62 -4.42
CA ARG A 9 -5.72 -11.69 -5.25
C ARG A 9 -6.68 -12.70 -4.66
N LYS A 10 -7.99 -12.39 -4.70
CA LYS A 10 -9.07 -13.24 -4.19
C LYS A 10 -8.78 -13.79 -2.81
N ILE A 11 -8.68 -12.88 -1.85
CA ILE A 11 -8.48 -13.24 -0.46
C ILE A 11 -9.78 -13.80 0.13
N SER A 12 -9.65 -14.85 0.93
CA SER A 12 -10.75 -15.42 1.69
C SER A 12 -10.40 -15.44 3.17
N LYS A 13 -11.28 -14.84 3.99
CA LYS A 13 -11.13 -14.81 5.44
C LYS A 13 -11.12 -16.23 5.99
N MET A 14 -10.13 -16.53 6.82
CA MET A 14 -10.04 -17.80 7.53
C MET A 14 -11.01 -17.82 8.71
N THR A 15 -11.59 -18.98 8.98
CA THR A 15 -12.49 -19.22 10.12
C THR A 15 -11.92 -20.32 11.00
N GLY A 16 -12.23 -20.32 12.30
CA GLY A 16 -11.70 -21.32 13.23
C GLY A 16 -10.20 -21.14 13.51
N VAL A 17 -9.70 -19.90 13.40
CA VAL A 17 -8.31 -19.56 13.70
C VAL A 17 -8.26 -18.40 14.69
N ARG A 18 -7.23 -18.40 15.53
CA ARG A 18 -6.91 -17.29 16.44
C ARG A 18 -5.49 -16.79 16.20
N TYR A 19 -5.28 -15.51 16.49
CA TYR A 19 -3.96 -14.90 16.46
C TYR A 19 -3.38 -14.83 17.87
N GLU A 20 -2.19 -15.40 18.05
CA GLU A 20 -1.50 -15.48 19.33
C GLU A 20 0.00 -15.28 19.10
N ASP A 21 0.61 -14.30 19.77
CA ASP A 21 2.07 -14.02 19.75
C ASP A 21 2.74 -13.92 18.36
N GLY A 22 2.04 -13.37 17.36
CA GLY A 22 2.59 -13.23 16.01
C GLY A 22 2.23 -14.37 15.06
N GLU A 23 1.53 -15.38 15.56
CA GLU A 23 1.27 -16.63 14.85
C GLU A 23 -0.24 -16.86 14.73
N VAL A 24 -0.64 -17.51 13.63
CA VAL A 24 -2.03 -17.91 13.42
C VAL A 24 -2.15 -19.38 13.79
N LEU A 25 -3.03 -19.67 14.72
CA LEU A 25 -3.25 -21.01 15.24
C LEU A 25 -4.66 -21.46 14.91
N ASP A 26 -4.81 -22.73 14.55
CA ASP A 26 -6.10 -23.40 14.46
C ASP A 26 -6.73 -23.49 15.87
N GLU A 27 -7.99 -23.07 16.00
CA GLU A 27 -8.65 -22.96 17.31
C GLU A 27 -8.91 -24.31 17.97
N GLU A 28 -9.15 -25.36 17.18
CA GLU A 28 -9.49 -26.69 17.69
C GLU A 28 -8.25 -27.46 18.13
N THR A 29 -7.21 -27.42 17.30
CA THR A 29 -5.98 -28.21 17.48
C THR A 29 -4.90 -27.45 18.24
N GLY A 30 -4.90 -26.11 18.17
CA GLY A 30 -3.81 -25.27 18.67
C GLY A 30 -2.54 -25.33 17.83
N GLU A 31 -2.58 -25.96 16.66
CA GLU A 31 -1.45 -26.05 15.74
C GLU A 31 -1.35 -24.81 14.83
N TYR A 32 -0.18 -24.62 14.22
CA TYR A 32 0.04 -23.55 13.24
C TYR A 32 -0.89 -23.67 12.04
N ALA A 33 -1.73 -22.66 11.87
CA ALA A 33 -2.52 -22.46 10.67
C ALA A 33 -1.73 -21.58 9.70
N ASP A 34 -1.32 -22.17 8.58
CA ASP A 34 -0.67 -21.42 7.52
C ASP A 34 -1.67 -20.37 6.97
N CYS A 35 -1.21 -19.13 6.79
CA CYS A 35 -2.00 -18.00 6.30
C CYS A 35 -1.13 -17.14 5.39
N ASP A 36 -1.76 -16.47 4.41
CA ASP A 36 -1.03 -15.63 3.45
C ASP A 36 -0.94 -14.17 3.91
N LEU A 37 -1.99 -13.69 4.57
CA LEU A 37 -2.12 -12.31 5.05
C LEU A 37 -2.73 -12.30 6.45
N MET A 38 -1.99 -11.73 7.41
CA MET A 38 -2.55 -11.20 8.65
C MET A 38 -2.83 -9.70 8.44
N ALA A 39 -4.09 -9.31 8.42
CA ALA A 39 -4.47 -7.94 8.11
C ALA A 39 -4.23 -7.02 9.32
N PHE A 40 -3.50 -5.93 9.07
CA PHE A 40 -3.37 -4.81 10.00
C PHE A 40 -3.99 -3.58 9.34
N VAL A 41 -5.12 -3.11 9.87
CA VAL A 41 -5.79 -1.90 9.41
C VAL A 41 -5.27 -0.73 10.22
N ASN A 42 -4.46 0.11 9.58
CA ASN A 42 -3.87 1.26 10.23
C ASN A 42 -4.93 2.34 10.50
N SER A 43 -5.26 2.57 11.78
CA SER A 43 -6.31 3.49 12.21
C SER A 43 -6.06 4.95 11.87
N ASP A 44 -4.79 5.34 11.62
CA ASP A 44 -4.44 6.71 11.22
C ASP A 44 -4.84 7.01 9.76
N PHE A 45 -5.14 5.97 8.97
CA PHE A 45 -5.50 6.08 7.55
C PHE A 45 -6.84 5.40 7.24
N PRO A 46 -7.95 5.84 7.84
CA PRO A 46 -9.25 5.18 7.70
C PRO A 46 -9.75 5.17 6.26
N GLY A 47 -10.56 4.16 5.93
CA GLY A 47 -11.28 4.08 4.66
C GLY A 47 -10.48 3.56 3.46
N ARG A 48 -9.33 2.90 3.70
CA ARG A 48 -8.50 2.30 2.63
C ARG A 48 -8.53 0.78 2.62
N ASN A 49 -8.99 0.17 3.73
CA ASN A 49 -9.04 -1.27 3.90
C ASN A 49 -10.28 -1.91 3.26
N ASP A 50 -11.28 -1.11 2.85
CA ASP A 50 -12.55 -1.57 2.28
C ASP A 50 -13.20 -2.68 3.13
N ASN A 51 -13.30 -3.90 2.61
CA ASN A 51 -13.85 -5.08 3.28
C ASN A 51 -12.80 -5.93 4.01
N VAL A 52 -11.52 -5.53 4.01
CA VAL A 52 -10.46 -6.20 4.78
C VAL A 52 -10.59 -5.80 6.24
N GLU A 53 -10.75 -6.79 7.11
CA GLU A 53 -11.01 -6.61 8.53
C GLU A 53 -9.70 -6.67 9.33
N ASP A 54 -9.61 -5.80 10.34
CA ASP A 54 -8.44 -5.74 11.22
C ASP A 54 -8.27 -7.02 12.05
N GLY A 55 -7.02 -7.45 12.21
CA GLY A 55 -6.64 -8.62 13.01
C GLY A 55 -7.17 -9.95 12.47
N GLN A 56 -7.64 -10.01 11.22
CA GLN A 56 -8.13 -11.23 10.60
C GLN A 56 -7.07 -11.88 9.71
N ALA A 57 -7.04 -13.22 9.71
CA ALA A 57 -6.19 -14.01 8.84
C ALA A 57 -6.90 -14.34 7.53
N TYR A 58 -6.16 -14.32 6.43
CA TYR A 58 -6.66 -14.58 5.08
C TYR A 58 -5.75 -15.55 4.32
N ARG A 59 -6.37 -16.32 3.43
CA ARG A 59 -5.71 -17.06 2.35
C ARG A 59 -5.90 -16.34 1.03
N ALA A 60 -4.96 -16.49 0.11
CA ALA A 60 -5.02 -15.90 -1.22
C ALA A 60 -4.84 -16.96 -2.31
N GLU A 61 -5.49 -16.78 -3.47
CA GLU A 61 -5.23 -17.64 -4.64
C GLU A 61 -3.85 -17.35 -5.25
N GLU A 62 -3.46 -16.08 -5.27
CA GLU A 62 -2.18 -15.62 -5.82
C GLU A 62 -1.58 -14.54 -4.93
N ARG A 63 -0.24 -14.46 -4.92
CA ARG A 63 0.52 -13.40 -4.27
C ARG A 63 1.66 -12.87 -5.14
N PHE A 64 1.93 -11.57 -5.04
CA PHE A 64 3.05 -10.90 -5.70
C PHE A 64 3.73 -9.96 -4.71
N GLY A 65 5.04 -10.13 -4.52
CA GLY A 65 5.83 -9.30 -3.61
C GLY A 65 6.96 -8.57 -4.32
N PHE A 66 7.28 -7.37 -3.85
CA PHE A 66 8.41 -6.58 -4.31
C PHE A 66 8.91 -5.62 -3.23
N ARG A 67 10.11 -5.06 -3.43
CA ARG A 67 10.74 -4.15 -2.49
C ARG A 67 10.70 -2.72 -3.01
N ALA A 68 9.86 -1.87 -2.43
CA ALA A 68 9.74 -0.46 -2.80
C ALA A 68 11.04 0.33 -2.57
N GLY A 69 11.83 -0.05 -1.56
CA GLY A 69 13.16 0.51 -1.30
C GLY A 69 13.40 0.82 0.17
N ALA A 70 14.46 1.56 0.48
CA ALA A 70 14.63 2.13 1.82
C ALA A 70 13.53 3.20 2.05
N TYR A 71 13.11 3.43 3.31
CA TYR A 71 12.05 4.41 3.61
C TYR A 71 12.33 5.81 3.02
N SER A 72 13.58 6.27 3.07
CA SER A 72 13.97 7.54 2.46
C SER A 72 13.85 7.54 0.93
N SER A 73 14.18 6.43 0.28
CA SER A 73 14.01 6.27 -1.18
C SER A 73 12.53 6.18 -1.55
N TYR A 74 11.73 5.45 -0.77
CA TYR A 74 10.30 5.33 -1.00
C TYR A 74 9.57 6.67 -0.80
N ASN A 75 9.93 7.45 0.23
CA ASN A 75 9.37 8.79 0.41
C ASN A 75 9.72 9.75 -0.73
N ARG A 76 10.93 9.65 -1.31
CA ARG A 76 11.28 10.39 -2.55
C ARG A 76 10.48 9.91 -3.74
N TRP A 77 10.32 8.60 -3.89
CA TRP A 77 9.51 8.02 -4.97
C TRP A 77 8.05 8.48 -4.89
N ARG A 78 7.48 8.50 -3.68
CA ARG A 78 6.13 9.00 -3.39
C ARG A 78 5.98 10.49 -3.69
N ASP A 79 7.00 11.29 -3.38
CA ASP A 79 7.02 12.72 -3.71
C ASP A 79 7.04 12.96 -5.22
N GLU A 80 7.84 12.18 -5.95
CA GLU A 80 7.91 12.24 -7.41
C GLU A 80 6.59 11.78 -8.05
N LEU A 81 5.93 10.76 -7.47
CA LEU A 81 4.59 10.35 -7.88
C LEU A 81 3.58 11.49 -7.71
N ALA A 82 3.62 12.19 -6.57
CA ALA A 82 2.77 13.34 -6.33
C ALA A 82 3.04 14.47 -7.34
N ARG A 83 4.32 14.71 -7.66
CA ARG A 83 4.74 15.71 -8.65
C ARG A 83 4.17 15.42 -10.04
N ILE A 84 4.34 14.19 -10.55
CA ILE A 84 3.85 13.85 -11.89
C ILE A 84 2.33 13.80 -11.98
N SER A 85 1.65 13.62 -10.84
CA SER A 85 0.19 13.62 -10.78
C SER A 85 -0.42 15.00 -10.50
N GLY A 86 0.40 16.06 -10.57
CA GLY A 86 -0.06 17.45 -10.57
C GLY A 86 -0.36 18.04 -9.19
N TRP A 87 0.09 17.41 -8.10
CA TRP A 87 0.00 18.03 -6.78
C TRP A 87 0.85 19.30 -6.73
N PRO A 88 0.39 20.39 -6.09
CA PRO A 88 1.21 21.59 -5.93
C PRO A 88 2.32 21.35 -4.89
N LEU A 89 3.46 22.04 -5.05
CA LEU A 89 4.52 22.02 -4.05
C LEU A 89 3.97 22.59 -2.73
N GLY A 90 4.06 21.80 -1.66
CA GLY A 90 3.67 22.18 -0.32
C GLY A 90 4.85 22.15 0.64
N SER A 91 4.56 22.38 1.92
CA SER A 91 5.54 22.28 3.00
C SER A 91 5.01 21.55 4.22
N TYR A 92 5.92 20.93 4.96
CA TYR A 92 5.64 20.25 6.23
C TYR A 92 6.80 20.44 7.21
N HIS A 93 6.49 20.33 8.51
CA HIS A 93 7.48 20.46 9.58
C HIS A 93 7.81 19.09 10.17
N GLN A 94 9.08 18.70 10.16
CA GLN A 94 9.55 17.43 10.71
C GLN A 94 10.97 17.58 11.26
N CYS A 95 11.21 16.98 12.43
CA CYS A 95 12.50 17.02 13.11
C CYS A 95 13.06 18.45 13.32
N GLY A 96 12.18 19.40 13.64
CA GLY A 96 12.55 20.79 13.90
C GLY A 96 12.88 21.61 12.64
N LYS A 97 12.56 21.12 11.45
CA LYS A 97 12.85 21.78 10.17
C LYS A 97 11.63 21.79 9.25
N ASP A 98 11.54 22.83 8.44
CA ASP A 98 10.58 22.90 7.34
C ASP A 98 11.16 22.26 6.09
N TRP A 99 10.34 21.45 5.43
CA TRP A 99 10.67 20.72 4.22
C TRP A 99 9.65 21.06 3.13
N GLU A 100 10.11 21.14 1.89
CA GLU A 100 9.25 21.27 0.71
C GLU A 100 9.02 19.89 0.09
N SER A 101 7.78 19.61 -0.31
CA SER A 101 7.38 18.32 -0.88
C SER A 101 6.05 18.48 -1.62
N TYR A 102 5.92 17.82 -2.78
CA TYR A 102 4.66 17.68 -3.50
C TYR A 102 3.68 16.77 -2.75
N ALA A 103 4.17 15.71 -2.10
CA ALA A 103 3.36 14.84 -1.25
C ALA A 103 2.74 15.58 -0.05
N ALA A 104 3.38 16.64 0.46
CA ALA A 104 2.85 17.43 1.57
C ALA A 104 1.48 18.06 1.28
N SER A 105 1.18 18.37 0.01
CA SER A 105 -0.14 18.86 -0.40
C SER A 105 -1.19 17.75 -0.38
N ALA A 106 -0.80 16.53 -0.79
CA ALA A 106 -1.68 15.36 -0.74
C ALA A 106 -2.03 14.95 0.71
N TRP A 107 -1.08 15.05 1.64
CA TRP A 107 -1.31 14.76 3.07
C TRP A 107 -2.36 15.67 3.72
N LYS A 108 -2.55 16.88 3.19
CA LYS A 108 -3.54 17.86 3.66
C LYS A 108 -4.86 17.79 2.91
N ALA A 109 -4.92 17.02 1.82
CA ALA A 109 -6.10 16.85 1.00
C ALA A 109 -6.97 15.68 1.49
N THR A 110 -8.16 15.57 0.92
CA THR A 110 -9.13 14.50 1.22
C THR A 110 -9.40 13.57 0.03
N SER A 111 -8.87 13.89 -1.15
CA SER A 111 -9.00 13.10 -2.38
C SER A 111 -8.04 13.62 -3.45
N GLY A 112 -7.81 12.83 -4.50
CA GLY A 112 -7.01 13.21 -5.66
C GLY A 112 -6.27 12.01 -6.27
N PRO A 113 -5.47 12.22 -7.33
CA PRO A 113 -4.64 11.17 -7.90
C PRO A 113 -3.67 10.59 -6.87
N PHE A 114 -3.67 9.25 -6.77
CA PHE A 114 -2.86 8.46 -5.84
C PHE A 114 -3.01 8.84 -4.36
N TRP A 115 -4.01 9.63 -3.98
CA TRP A 115 -4.14 10.19 -2.62
C TRP A 115 -4.14 9.10 -1.55
N GLU A 116 -4.82 8.00 -1.80
CA GLU A 116 -4.97 6.88 -0.87
C GLU A 116 -3.63 6.22 -0.55
N MET A 117 -2.66 6.25 -1.48
CA MET A 117 -1.30 5.71 -1.30
C MET A 117 -0.28 6.78 -0.87
N ILE A 118 -0.36 8.00 -1.41
CA ILE A 118 0.55 9.10 -1.03
C ILE A 118 0.30 9.50 0.43
N ASN A 119 -0.98 9.56 0.80
CA ASN A 119 -1.41 9.76 2.18
C ASN A 119 -1.71 8.40 2.83
N PHE A 120 -0.68 7.55 2.91
CA PHE A 120 -0.70 6.27 3.61
C PHE A 120 0.59 6.07 4.40
N SER A 121 0.54 5.12 5.34
CA SER A 121 1.69 4.66 6.09
C SER A 121 2.86 4.30 5.17
N ASP A 122 4.09 4.57 5.62
CA ASP A 122 5.31 4.18 4.92
C ASP A 122 5.98 2.94 5.54
N CYS A 123 5.33 2.29 6.52
CA CYS A 123 5.86 1.11 7.19
C CYS A 123 4.88 -0.06 7.33
N GLU A 124 3.59 0.18 7.48
CA GLU A 124 2.62 -0.90 7.73
C GLU A 124 1.18 -0.53 7.41
N GLY A 125 0.40 -1.51 6.96
CA GLY A 125 -1.04 -1.39 6.74
C GLY A 125 -1.52 -2.15 5.51
N VAL A 126 -2.84 -2.19 5.33
CA VAL A 126 -3.49 -2.80 4.17
C VAL A 126 -4.32 -1.81 3.37
N ILE A 127 -4.30 -1.96 2.05
CA ILE A 127 -5.21 -1.32 1.11
C ILE A 127 -6.09 -2.41 0.49
N GLY A 128 -7.40 -2.26 0.57
CA GLY A 128 -8.41 -3.21 0.11
C GLY A 128 -8.66 -3.17 -1.41
N PRO A 129 -9.59 -3.99 -1.91
CA PRO A 129 -9.79 -4.19 -3.34
C PRO A 129 -10.40 -3.00 -4.08
N GLU A 130 -11.37 -2.29 -3.49
CA GLU A 130 -12.03 -1.15 -4.13
C GLU A 130 -11.06 0.04 -4.25
N THR A 131 -10.33 0.31 -3.18
CA THR A 131 -9.27 1.31 -3.16
C THR A 131 -8.13 0.93 -4.12
N SER A 132 -7.76 -0.35 -4.17
CA SER A 132 -6.77 -0.86 -5.12
C SER A 132 -7.22 -0.67 -6.57
N LYS A 133 -8.49 -0.88 -6.88
CA LYS A 133 -9.04 -0.64 -8.22
C LYS A 133 -8.89 0.82 -8.65
N LYS A 134 -9.25 1.75 -7.77
CA LYS A 134 -9.06 3.19 -8.03
C LYS A 134 -7.59 3.54 -8.25
N LEU A 135 -6.69 2.99 -7.43
CA LEU A 135 -5.25 3.22 -7.59
C LEU A 135 -4.74 2.62 -8.91
N ALA A 136 -5.19 1.43 -9.31
CA ALA A 136 -4.86 0.84 -10.60
C ALA A 136 -5.28 1.76 -11.76
N ASP A 137 -6.46 2.38 -11.68
CA ASP A 137 -6.93 3.37 -12.66
C ASP A 137 -6.03 4.62 -12.68
N ASP A 138 -5.58 5.13 -11.52
CA ASP A 138 -4.60 6.22 -11.47
C ASP A 138 -3.26 5.81 -12.12
N PHE A 139 -2.75 4.61 -11.82
CA PHE A 139 -1.53 4.09 -12.44
C PHE A 139 -1.67 3.93 -13.95
N ALA A 140 -2.85 3.56 -14.46
CA ALA A 140 -3.11 3.53 -15.88
C ALA A 140 -3.14 4.94 -16.50
N ALA A 141 -3.79 5.90 -15.82
CA ALA A 141 -3.95 7.27 -16.30
C ALA A 141 -2.62 8.05 -16.37
N PHE A 142 -1.71 7.82 -15.43
CA PHE A 142 -0.45 8.56 -15.33
C PHE A 142 0.78 7.81 -15.90
N ASP A 143 0.59 6.64 -16.52
CA ASP A 143 1.70 5.81 -17.04
C ASP A 143 2.59 6.55 -18.04
N ALA A 144 1.98 7.36 -18.92
CA ALA A 144 2.73 8.17 -19.88
C ALA A 144 3.61 9.22 -19.19
N ALA A 145 3.10 9.86 -18.14
CA ALA A 145 3.88 10.83 -17.35
C ALA A 145 4.99 10.14 -16.57
N ALA A 146 4.72 8.98 -15.97
CA ALA A 146 5.68 8.18 -15.22
C ALA A 146 6.89 7.77 -16.07
N LYS A 147 6.69 7.42 -17.35
CA LYS A 147 7.76 7.10 -18.30
C LYS A 147 8.69 8.27 -18.63
N THR A 148 8.28 9.51 -18.35
CA THR A 148 9.12 10.70 -18.58
C THR A 148 10.06 11.01 -17.42
N VAL A 149 9.91 10.34 -16.27
CA VAL A 149 10.78 10.54 -15.11
C VAL A 149 12.16 9.96 -15.40
N PRO A 150 13.25 10.76 -15.31
CA PRO A 150 14.59 10.29 -15.68
C PRO A 150 15.19 9.22 -14.77
N GLU A 151 14.73 9.12 -13.53
CA GLU A 151 15.22 8.12 -12.56
C GLU A 151 14.70 6.72 -12.94
N PRO A 152 15.56 5.78 -13.39
CA PRO A 152 15.08 4.49 -13.93
C PRO A 152 14.29 3.68 -12.91
N ARG A 153 14.74 3.70 -11.66
CA ARG A 153 14.09 3.01 -10.53
C ARG A 153 12.68 3.54 -10.27
N PHE A 154 12.36 4.78 -10.67
CA PHE A 154 11.02 5.33 -10.51
C PHE A 154 10.00 4.51 -11.28
N TYR A 155 10.24 4.30 -12.58
CA TYR A 155 9.28 3.59 -13.43
C TYR A 155 9.23 2.08 -13.14
N GLU A 156 10.34 1.49 -12.66
CA GLU A 156 10.37 0.12 -12.16
C GLU A 156 9.39 -0.06 -10.98
N VAL A 157 9.56 0.73 -9.91
CA VAL A 157 8.69 0.66 -8.72
C VAL A 157 7.25 1.07 -9.06
N TYR A 158 7.06 2.02 -9.97
CA TYR A 158 5.74 2.38 -10.51
C TYR A 158 5.03 1.21 -11.16
N SER A 159 5.74 0.45 -11.99
CA SER A 159 5.20 -0.72 -12.67
C SER A 159 4.87 -1.86 -11.69
N GLU A 160 5.68 -2.02 -10.63
CA GLU A 160 5.42 -2.98 -9.57
C GLU A 160 4.17 -2.63 -8.75
N PHE A 161 4.03 -1.36 -8.32
CA PHE A 161 2.81 -0.91 -7.65
C PHE A 161 1.58 -1.02 -8.56
N ARG A 162 1.68 -0.61 -9.83
CA ARG A 162 0.60 -0.78 -10.80
C ARG A 162 0.13 -2.23 -10.85
N LYS A 163 1.04 -3.19 -11.03
CA LYS A 163 0.74 -4.61 -11.05
C LYS A 163 0.10 -5.07 -9.73
N ALA A 164 0.61 -4.61 -8.60
CA ALA A 164 0.09 -4.93 -7.28
C ALA A 164 -1.37 -4.48 -7.10
N PHE A 165 -1.69 -3.24 -7.49
CA PHE A 165 -3.06 -2.71 -7.39
C PHE A 165 -4.01 -3.32 -8.42
N GLU A 166 -3.54 -3.56 -9.65
CA GLU A 166 -4.31 -4.31 -10.67
C GLU A 166 -4.66 -5.71 -10.15
N MET A 167 -3.70 -6.39 -9.50
CA MET A 167 -3.90 -7.70 -8.89
C MET A 167 -4.88 -7.67 -7.72
N ALA A 168 -4.71 -6.72 -6.80
CA ALA A 168 -5.54 -6.61 -5.61
C ALA A 168 -6.97 -6.12 -5.90
N SER A 169 -7.20 -5.49 -7.06
CA SER A 169 -8.54 -5.06 -7.48
C SER A 169 -9.53 -6.21 -7.70
N ASP A 170 -9.02 -7.45 -7.85
CA ASP A 170 -9.80 -8.68 -7.98
C ASP A 170 -9.93 -9.36 -6.60
N ASP A 171 -10.81 -8.80 -5.76
CA ASP A 171 -11.13 -9.27 -4.41
C ASP A 171 -9.89 -9.53 -3.53
N GLY A 172 -8.87 -8.68 -3.65
CA GLY A 172 -7.57 -8.84 -3.00
C GLY A 172 -7.23 -7.76 -1.98
N ALA A 173 -5.93 -7.63 -1.69
CA ALA A 173 -5.40 -6.56 -0.84
C ALA A 173 -3.92 -6.29 -1.16
N VAL A 174 -3.44 -5.08 -0.87
CA VAL A 174 -2.01 -4.72 -0.88
C VAL A 174 -1.56 -4.43 0.55
N ARG A 175 -0.55 -5.18 1.03
CA ARG A 175 0.05 -5.04 2.35
C ARG A 175 1.39 -4.32 2.27
N PHE A 176 1.58 -3.37 3.17
CA PHE A 176 2.83 -2.68 3.48
C PHE A 176 3.44 -3.31 4.74
N HIS A 177 4.72 -3.69 4.71
CA HIS A 177 5.43 -4.31 5.85
C HIS A 177 6.97 -4.20 5.79
#